data_AF-A0A1B1Z2Z3-F1
#
_entry.id   AF-A0A1B1Z2Z3-F1
#
_cell.length_a   1.000
_cell.length_b   1.000
_cell.length_c   1.000
_cell.angle_alpha   90.00
_cell.angle_beta   90.00
_cell.angle_gamma   90.00
#
_symmetry.space_group_name_H-M   'P 1'
#
loop_
_entity.id
_entity.type
_entity.pdbx_description
1 polymer ?
#
loop_
_entity_poly.entity_id
_entity_poly.type
_entity_poly.pdbx_seq_one_letter_code
_entity_poly.pdbx_strand_id
1 'polypeptide(L)' 'MEYSLYKKDGKFPCDVTVDYENMVFTVRDSDTTGEVFNSASEVAEWIKQHWSVDQFQQPDDYYDLMKHLESSLQEEIKYE' A
#
# COMPACT_ATOMS: atom_id res chain seq x y z
N MET A 1 8.36 6.08 -2.74
CA MET A 1 7.53 6.45 -1.55
C MET A 1 7.43 5.24 -0.64
N GLU A 2 7.41 5.45 0.67
CA GLU A 2 7.28 4.37 1.66
C GLU A 2 6.24 4.77 2.72
N TYR A 3 5.34 3.87 3.06
CA TYR A 3 4.28 4.05 4.05
C TYR A 3 4.37 2.96 5.09
N SER A 4 4.19 3.31 6.36
CA SER A 4 4.20 2.37 7.47
C SER A 4 2.92 2.52 8.28
N LEU A 5 2.06 1.51 8.22
CA LEU A 5 0.76 1.50 8.89
C LEU A 5 0.77 0.59 10.10
N TYR A 6 0.11 1.00 11.18
CA TYR A 6 0.04 0.22 12.42
C TYR A 6 -1.34 -0.42 12.60
N LYS A 7 -1.36 -1.76 12.59
CA LYS A 7 -2.57 -2.53 12.92
C LYS A 7 -2.81 -2.51 14.44
N LYS A 8 -4.09 -2.53 14.85
CA LYS A 8 -4.52 -2.57 16.26
C LYS A 8 -3.95 -3.79 16.99
N ASP A 9 -3.88 -4.93 16.29
CA ASP A 9 -3.47 -6.23 16.83
C ASP A 9 -2.07 -6.68 16.33
N GLY A 10 -1.44 -5.90 15.44
CA GLY A 10 -0.19 -6.27 14.78
C GLY A 10 1.02 -6.05 15.68
N LYS A 11 1.85 -7.09 15.86
CA LYS A 11 3.17 -6.96 16.51
C LYS A 11 4.17 -6.13 15.70
N PHE A 12 3.94 -6.01 14.38
CA PHE A 12 4.81 -5.33 13.44
C PHE A 12 4.01 -4.34 12.59
N PRO A 13 4.63 -3.21 12.18
CA PRO A 13 4.03 -2.31 11.21
C PRO A 13 3.91 -2.99 9.85
N CYS A 14 2.92 -2.55 9.08
CA CYS A 14 2.73 -2.93 7.70
C CYS A 14 3.41 -1.89 6.81
N ASP A 15 4.43 -2.31 6.07
CA ASP A 15 5.24 -1.41 5.25
C ASP A 15 4.86 -1.54 3.78
N VAL A 16 4.65 -0.43 3.10
CA VAL A 16 4.31 -0.37 1.68
C VAL A 16 5.31 0.55 1.00
N THR A 17 6.11 -0.02 0.11
CA THR A 17 7.07 0.72 -0.71
C THR A 17 6.53 0.76 -2.13
N VAL A 18 6.39 1.97 -2.67
CA VAL A 18 5.94 2.25 -4.03
C VAL A 18 6.94 3.19 -4.66
N ASP A 19 7.82 2.65 -5.50
CA ASP A 19 8.88 3.39 -6.15
C ASP A 19 8.81 3.21 -7.66
N TYR A 20 8.32 4.23 -8.36
CA TYR A 20 8.18 4.24 -9.81
C TYR A 20 9.52 4.35 -10.53
N GLU A 21 10.50 5.05 -9.93
CA GLU A 21 11.81 5.26 -10.55
C GLU A 21 12.62 3.96 -10.58
N ASN A 22 12.51 3.15 -9.53
CA ASN A 22 13.20 1.87 -9.40
C ASN A 22 12.29 0.68 -9.78
N MET A 23 11.03 0.92 -10.14
CA MET A 23 10.00 -0.10 -10.38
C MET A 23 9.87 -1.09 -9.21
N VAL A 24 9.99 -0.59 -7.98
CA VAL A 24 9.90 -1.40 -6.76
C VAL A 24 8.55 -1.16 -6.11
N PHE A 25 7.70 -2.18 -6.11
CA PHE A 25 6.41 -2.16 -5.46
C PHE A 25 6.36 -3.31 -4.46
N THR A 26 6.50 -3.05 -3.17
CA THR A 26 6.50 -4.09 -2.15
C THR A 26 5.49 -3.78 -1.06
N VAL A 27 4.72 -4.78 -0.66
CA VAL A 27 3.84 -4.71 0.52
C VAL A 27 4.33 -5.74 1.51
N ARG A 28 4.56 -5.31 2.75
CA ARG A 28 4.89 -6.17 3.88
C ARG A 28 3.77 -6.08 4.91
N ASP A 29 3.15 -7.21 5.19
CA ASP A 29 2.16 -7.34 6.26
C ASP A 29 2.83 -7.49 7.63
N SER A 30 2.05 -7.19 8.67
CA SER A 30 2.36 -7.50 10.07
C SER A 30 2.74 -8.96 10.34
N ASP A 31 2.33 -9.91 9.49
CA ASP A 31 2.68 -11.34 9.60
C ASP A 31 4.02 -11.71 8.94
N THR A 32 4.84 -10.72 8.58
CA THR A 32 6.14 -10.86 7.88
C THR A 32 6.07 -11.36 6.43
N THR A 33 4.88 -11.60 5.91
CA THR A 33 4.65 -11.85 4.49
C THR A 33 4.86 -10.56 3.71
N GLY A 34 5.85 -10.59 2.82
CA GLY A 34 6.17 -9.51 1.91
C GLY A 34 5.94 -9.95 0.47
N GLU A 35 5.09 -9.25 -0.26
CA GLU A 35 4.85 -9.49 -1.68
C GLU A 35 5.41 -8.34 -2.52
N VAL A 36 5.99 -8.70 -3.66
CA VAL A 36 6.52 -7.79 -4.68
C VAL A 36 5.51 -7.76 -5.82
N PHE A 37 5.19 -6.57 -6.27
CA PHE A 37 4.25 -6.31 -7.35
C PHE A 37 4.97 -5.60 -8.51
N ASN A 38 4.32 -5.54 -9.67
CA ASN A 38 4.86 -4.87 -10.85
C ASN A 38 4.28 -3.47 -11.04
N SER A 39 3.18 -3.16 -10.35
CA SER A 39 2.52 -1.85 -10.44
C SER A 39 1.83 -1.48 -9.13
N ALA A 40 1.64 -0.18 -8.90
CA ALA A 40 0.92 0.32 -7.74
C ALA A 40 -0.58 -0.04 -7.75
N SER A 41 -1.15 -0.28 -8.92
CA SER A 41 -2.51 -0.82 -9.08
C SER A 41 -2.64 -2.16 -8.38
N GLU A 42 -1.71 -3.08 -8.64
CA GLU A 42 -1.69 -4.40 -8.01
C GLU A 42 -1.51 -4.29 -6.50
N VAL A 43 -0.64 -3.39 -6.04
CA VAL A 43 -0.47 -3.06 -4.61
C VAL A 43 -1.80 -2.63 -3.99
N ALA A 44 -2.52 -1.70 -4.64
CA ALA A 44 -3.79 -1.18 -4.14
C ALA A 44 -4.88 -2.27 -4.08
N GLU A 45 -4.98 -3.10 -5.10
CA GLU A 45 -5.94 -4.20 -5.12
C GLU A 45 -5.62 -5.24 -4.06
N TRP A 46 -4.35 -5.60 -3.89
CA TRP A 46 -3.91 -6.52 -2.85
C TRP A 46 -4.23 -5.97 -1.46
N ILE A 47 -3.93 -4.69 -1.21
CA ILE A 47 -4.26 -4.01 0.05
C ILE A 47 -5.77 -4.03 0.29
N LYS A 48 -6.61 -3.72 -0.71
CA LYS A 48 -8.08 -3.78 -0.56
C LYS A 48 -8.59 -5.19 -0.24
N GLN A 49 -7.91 -6.24 -0.71
CA GLN A 49 -8.31 -7.64 -0.50
C GLN A 49 -7.81 -8.22 0.83
N HIS A 50 -6.58 -7.88 1.22
CA HIS A 50 -5.92 -8.43 2.40
C HIS A 50 -6.08 -7.58 3.65
N TRP A 51 -6.15 -6.25 3.48
CA TRP A 51 -6.27 -5.32 4.58
C TRP A 51 -7.69 -4.78 4.68
N SER A 52 -8.09 -4.49 5.91
CA SER A 52 -9.35 -3.83 6.20
C SER A 52 -9.08 -2.65 7.10
N VAL A 53 -9.70 -1.51 6.79
CA VAL A 53 -9.54 -0.26 7.54
C VAL A 53 -9.75 -0.43 9.05
N ASP A 54 -10.65 -1.34 9.45
CA ASP A 54 -10.93 -1.61 10.87
C ASP A 54 -9.76 -2.28 11.62
N GLN A 55 -8.85 -2.93 10.90
CA GLN A 55 -7.65 -3.55 11.46
C GLN A 55 -6.59 -2.50 11.84
N PHE A 56 -6.67 -1.26 11.34
CA PHE A 56 -5.69 -0.22 11.61
C PHE A 56 -6.08 0.64 12.80
N GLN A 57 -5.09 1.06 13.59
CA GLN A 57 -5.33 2.03 14.68
C GLN A 57 -5.77 3.37 14.10
N GLN A 58 -5.19 3.75 12.97
CA GLN A 58 -5.47 4.99 12.27
C GLN A 58 -6.07 4.67 10.89
N PRO A 59 -7.38 4.85 10.71
CA PRO A 59 -8.02 4.64 9.42
C PRO A 59 -7.59 5.68 8.38
N ASP A 60 -7.22 6.89 8.81
CA ASP A 60 -6.72 7.96 7.94
C ASP A 60 -5.47 7.53 7.14
N ASP A 61 -4.49 6.87 7.77
CA ASP A 61 -3.28 6.39 7.08
C ASP A 61 -3.61 5.39 5.97
N TYR A 62 -4.61 4.54 6.17
CA TYR A 62 -5.09 3.63 5.14
C TYR A 62 -5.71 4.39 3.98
N TYR A 63 -6.59 5.37 4.25
CA TYR A 63 -7.21 6.16 3.19
C TYR A 63 -6.19 7.01 2.42
N ASP A 64 -5.19 7.56 3.11
CA ASP A 64 -4.14 8.36 2.49
C ASP A 64 -3.27 7.51 1.55
N LEU A 65 -2.85 6.32 1.99
CA LEU A 65 -2.16 5.35 1.15
C LEU A 65 -2.99 4.98 -0.09
N MET A 66 -4.25 4.63 0.10
CA MET A 66 -5.14 4.24 -1.00
C MET A 66 -5.33 5.38 -2.00
N LYS A 67 -5.50 6.61 -1.49
CA LYS A 67 -5.62 7.81 -2.32
C LYS A 67 -4.34 8.09 -3.09
N HIS A 68 -3.18 7.86 -2.50
CA HIS A 68 -1.90 8.01 -3.18
C HIS A 68 -1.71 6.97 -4.29
N LEU A 69 -2.00 5.70 -4.00
CA LEU A 69 -1.99 4.64 -5.00
C LEU A 69 -2.95 4.97 -6.16
N GLU A 70 -4.18 5.40 -5.86
CA GLU A 70 -5.17 5.79 -6.86
C GLU A 70 -4.76 7.05 -7.64
N SER A 71 -4.09 8.01 -7.00
CA SER A 71 -3.57 9.21 -7.66
C SER A 71 -2.49 8.84 -8.68
N SER A 72 -1.60 7.93 -8.34
CA SER A 72 -0.54 7.53 -9.26
C SER A 72 -1.08 6.73 -10.45
N LEU A 73 -2.21 6.02 -10.32
CA LEU A 73 -2.93 5.44 -11.46
C LEU A 73 -3.49 6.51 -12.41
N GLN A 74 -3.93 7.64 -11.88
CA GLN A 74 -4.46 8.75 -12.69
C GLN A 74 -3.34 9.48 -13.45
N GLU A 75 -2.11 9.50 -12.91
CA GLU A 75 -0.95 10.07 -13.59
C GLU A 75 -0.50 9.25 -14.79
N GLU A 76 -0.59 7.91 -14.73
CA GLU A 76 -0.30 7.03 -15.87
C GLU A 76 -1.27 7.25 -17.04
N ILE A 77 -2.55 7.50 -16.77
CA ILE A 77 -3.59 7.70 -17.80
C ILE A 77 -3.46 9.07 -18.48
N LYS A 78 -2.81 10.05 -17.86
CA LYS A 78 -2.77 11.44 -18.37
C LYS A 78 -1.77 11.65 -19.52
N TYR A 79 -0.94 10.66 -19.82
CA TYR A 79 0.09 10.71 -20.86
C TYR A 79 -0.16 9.76 -22.04
N GLU A 80 -1.34 9.13 -22.11
CA GLU A 80 -1.75 8.26 -23.23
C GLU A 80 -2.56 8.99 -24.31
#